data_AF-A0A7X8PLZ6-F1
#
_entry.id   AF-A0A7X8PLZ6-F1
#
_cell.length_a   1.000
_cell.length_b   1.000
_cell.length_c   1.000
_cell.angle_alpha   90.00
_cell.angle_beta   90.00
_cell.angle_gamma   90.00
#
_symmetry.space_group_name_H-M   'P 1'
#
loop_
_entity.id
_entity.type
_entity.pdbx_description
1 polymer ?
#
loop_
_entity_poly.entity_id
_entity_poly.type
_entity_poly.pdbx_seq_one_letter_code
_entity_poly.pdbx_strand_id
1 'polypeptide(L)'
;MSKFDKIIIGSVITFAGFFILGIGVIVYNSYKCARIPVYQTVITDFEIQPLKIKVSKDLHAEMLVEIQKIIEQFEIKTLQCFIFQGHSQRPSYLVNMVGKISDNKTLANISEQKLPLNDHTILQATLKLCGANPKEDDSFFELNVLWIHKILIYKNYIIISMSVSNPTYLNSDAEKQAFLEKFIRNKKR
;
A
#
# COMPACT_ATOMS: atom_id res chain seq x y z
N MET A 1 43.42 40.51 3.61
CA MET A 1 42.75 39.56 2.70
C MET A 1 42.58 40.24 1.35
N SER A 2 43.14 39.65 0.29
CA SER A 2 43.11 40.22 -1.05
C SER A 2 41.69 40.23 -1.62
N LYS A 3 41.42 41.07 -2.63
CA LYS A 3 40.12 41.04 -3.35
C LYS A 3 39.86 39.67 -3.99
N PHE A 4 40.93 38.99 -4.41
CA PHE A 4 40.87 37.67 -5.01
C PHE A 4 40.44 36.59 -3.98
N ASP A 5 40.97 36.66 -2.75
CA ASP A 5 40.61 35.74 -1.67
C ASP A 5 39.12 35.83 -1.32
N LYS A 6 38.55 37.04 -1.36
CA LYS A 6 37.11 37.28 -1.10
C LYS A 6 36.22 36.64 -2.18
N ILE A 7 36.66 36.66 -3.43
CA ILE A 7 35.92 36.07 -4.56
C ILE A 7 35.90 34.54 -4.41
N ILE A 8 37.05 33.93 -4.13
CA ILE A 8 37.16 32.48 -3.95
C ILE A 8 36.28 32.01 -2.78
N ILE A 9 36.35 32.68 -1.63
CA ILE A 9 35.52 32.33 -0.46
C ILE A 9 34.02 32.48 -0.79
N GLY A 10 33.64 33.57 -1.48
CA GLY A 10 32.26 33.78 -1.92
C GLY A 10 31.76 32.64 -2.81
N SER A 11 32.55 32.24 -3.82
CA SER A 11 32.20 31.14 -4.72
C SER A 11 32.06 29.81 -3.97
N VAL A 12 32.98 29.47 -3.07
CA VAL A 12 32.92 28.22 -2.30
C VAL A 12 31.66 28.17 -1.41
N ILE A 13 31.31 29.27 -0.75
CA ILE A 13 30.09 29.36 0.08
C ILE A 13 28.84 29.19 -0.80
N THR A 14 28.78 29.82 -1.96
CA THR A 14 27.67 29.68 -2.90
C THR A 14 27.52 28.24 -3.41
N PHE A 15 28.61 27.58 -3.80
CA PHE A 15 28.58 26.17 -4.23
C PHE A 15 28.16 25.22 -3.10
N ALA A 16 28.67 25.42 -1.88
CA ALA A 16 28.24 24.64 -0.71
C ALA A 16 26.75 24.83 -0.41
N GLY A 17 26.25 26.07 -0.54
CA GLY A 17 24.82 26.38 -0.38
C GLY A 17 23.94 25.64 -1.40
N PHE A 18 24.32 25.64 -2.68
CA PHE A 18 23.60 24.88 -3.72
C PHE A 18 23.66 23.37 -3.48
N PHE A 19 24.77 22.84 -2.98
CA PHE A 19 24.91 21.42 -2.67
C PHE A 19 23.99 21.00 -1.51
N ILE A 20 23.93 21.79 -0.44
CA ILE A 20 23.02 21.55 0.71
C ILE A 20 21.55 21.67 0.28
N LEU A 21 21.21 22.66 -0.55
CA LEU A 21 19.87 22.77 -1.13
C LEU A 21 19.52 21.58 -2.02
N GLY A 22 20.46 21.09 -2.84
CA GLY A 22 20.29 19.92 -3.69
C GLY A 22 20.03 18.65 -2.87
N ILE A 23 20.85 18.39 -1.84
CA ILE A 23 20.61 17.28 -0.90
C ILE A 23 19.28 17.48 -0.17
N GLY A 24 18.98 18.70 0.28
CA GLY A 24 17.72 19.04 0.94
C GLY A 24 16.50 18.76 0.05
N VAL A 25 16.56 19.07 -1.24
CA VAL A 25 15.50 18.78 -2.23
C VAL A 25 15.40 17.29 -2.52
N ILE A 26 16.53 16.58 -2.66
CA ILE A 26 16.53 15.12 -2.85
C ILE A 26 15.92 14.45 -1.62
N VAL A 27 16.39 14.79 -0.42
CA VAL A 27 15.87 14.28 0.85
C VAL A 27 14.40 14.66 1.03
N TYR A 28 14.00 15.91 0.78
CA TYR A 28 12.61 16.36 0.84
C TYR A 28 11.71 15.65 -0.18
N ASN A 29 12.19 15.42 -1.41
CA ASN A 29 11.47 14.66 -2.43
C ASN A 29 11.42 13.17 -2.08
N SER A 30 12.48 12.60 -1.51
CA SER A 30 12.48 11.25 -0.96
C SER A 30 11.49 11.11 0.20
N TYR A 31 11.30 12.15 1.03
CA TYR A 31 10.28 12.19 2.07
C TYR A 31 8.85 12.42 1.53
N LYS A 32 8.68 13.18 0.44
CA LYS A 32 7.39 13.32 -0.28
C LYS A 32 7.03 12.11 -1.16
N CYS A 33 8.00 11.25 -1.48
CA CYS A 33 7.85 10.08 -2.35
C CYS A 33 8.33 8.77 -1.71
N ALA A 34 8.30 8.64 -0.38
CA ALA A 34 8.48 7.35 0.28
C ALA A 34 7.25 6.44 0.05
N ARG A 35 7.01 6.04 -1.20
CA ARG A 35 6.08 4.97 -1.57
C ARG A 35 6.72 3.59 -1.36
N ILE A 36 7.73 3.51 -0.50
CA ILE A 36 8.39 2.28 -0.11
C ILE A 36 7.59 1.73 1.09
N PRO A 37 7.16 0.48 1.05
CA PRO A 37 6.48 -0.12 2.18
C PRO A 37 7.43 -0.19 3.39
N VAL A 38 6.93 0.12 4.58
CA VAL A 38 7.69 -0.09 5.83
C VAL A 38 7.83 -1.57 6.17
N TYR A 39 6.99 -2.41 5.58
CA TYR A 39 7.04 -3.87 5.66
C TYR A 39 6.45 -4.51 4.40
N GLN A 40 7.09 -5.56 3.90
CA GLN A 40 6.58 -6.37 2.82
C GLN A 40 6.78 -7.86 3.12
N THR A 41 5.81 -8.69 2.75
CA THR A 41 5.93 -10.15 2.88
C THR A 41 5.03 -10.86 1.87
N VAL A 42 5.27 -12.15 1.68
CA VAL A 42 4.45 -13.01 0.81
C VAL A 42 3.83 -14.10 1.67
N ILE A 43 2.51 -14.26 1.56
CA ILE A 43 1.73 -15.23 2.33
C ILE A 43 1.06 -16.19 1.35
N THR A 44 1.23 -17.48 1.58
CA THR A 44 0.63 -18.58 0.79
C THR A 44 -0.40 -19.32 1.63
N ASP A 45 -1.41 -19.93 1.01
CA ASP A 45 -2.44 -20.70 1.73
C ASP A 45 -3.02 -19.91 2.92
N PHE A 46 -3.48 -18.69 2.65
CA PHE A 46 -3.82 -17.71 3.68
C PHE A 46 -5.30 -17.76 4.07
N GLU A 47 -5.62 -17.08 5.17
CA GLU A 47 -6.98 -16.82 5.63
C GLU A 47 -7.07 -15.35 6.08
N ILE A 48 -8.08 -14.63 5.57
CA ILE A 48 -8.38 -13.26 6.02
C ILE A 48 -9.03 -13.31 7.40
N GLN A 49 -8.51 -12.52 8.34
CA GLN A 49 -8.96 -12.49 9.72
C GLN A 49 -10.06 -11.43 9.94
N PRO A 50 -11.01 -11.67 10.87
CA PRO A 50 -11.93 -10.65 11.33
C PRO A 50 -11.23 -9.52 12.06
N LEU A 51 -11.55 -8.26 11.72
CA LEU A 51 -11.11 -7.12 12.50
C LEU A 51 -11.92 -7.07 13.79
N LYS A 52 -11.21 -6.96 14.92
CA LYS A 52 -11.84 -6.67 16.22
C LYS A 52 -12.17 -5.16 16.30
N ILE A 53 -13.08 -4.67 15.46
CA ILE A 53 -13.58 -3.29 15.54
C ILE A 53 -14.91 -3.29 16.29
N LYS A 54 -15.18 -2.21 17.04
CA LYS A 54 -16.46 -1.93 17.72
C LYS A 54 -17.60 -1.61 16.72
N VAL A 55 -17.82 -2.46 15.73
CA VAL A 55 -19.02 -2.48 14.88
C VAL A 55 -19.83 -3.71 15.26
N SER A 56 -21.13 -3.74 14.93
CA SER A 56 -21.95 -4.95 15.04
C SER A 56 -21.18 -6.17 14.51
N LYS A 57 -21.06 -7.22 15.33
CA LYS A 57 -20.31 -8.44 15.00
C LYS A 57 -20.82 -9.10 13.72
N ASP A 58 -22.11 -8.93 13.44
CA ASP A 58 -22.82 -9.62 12.36
C ASP A 58 -22.46 -9.03 10.99
N LEU A 59 -22.44 -7.70 10.87
CA LEU A 59 -22.05 -7.01 9.63
C LEU A 59 -20.60 -7.33 9.25
N HIS A 60 -19.71 -7.46 10.24
CA HIS A 60 -18.33 -7.80 9.97
C HIS A 60 -18.16 -9.25 9.49
N ALA A 61 -18.89 -10.20 10.11
CA ALA A 61 -18.82 -11.60 9.71
C ALA A 61 -19.29 -11.78 8.26
N GLU A 62 -20.39 -11.12 7.87
CA GLU A 62 -20.91 -11.16 6.50
C GLU A 62 -19.90 -10.58 5.49
N MET A 63 -19.28 -9.45 5.81
CA MET A 63 -18.24 -8.83 4.97
C MET A 63 -17.06 -9.77 4.72
N LEU A 64 -16.54 -10.43 5.76
CA LEU A 64 -15.41 -11.35 5.61
C LEU A 64 -15.77 -12.56 4.77
N VAL A 65 -16.98 -13.08 4.94
CA VAL A 65 -17.49 -14.18 4.11
C VAL A 65 -17.51 -13.76 2.65
N GLU A 66 -17.91 -12.52 2.35
CA GLU A 66 -17.91 -12.00 0.99
C GLU A 66 -16.49 -11.83 0.41
N ILE A 67 -15.58 -11.22 1.17
CA ILE A 67 -14.16 -11.09 0.76
C ILE A 67 -13.54 -12.46 0.52
N GLN A 68 -13.77 -13.41 1.42
CA GLN A 68 -13.25 -14.77 1.31
C GLN A 68 -13.85 -15.50 0.10
N LYS A 69 -15.15 -15.35 -0.17
CA LYS A 69 -15.80 -15.89 -1.38
C LYS A 69 -15.17 -15.34 -2.66
N ILE A 70 -14.89 -14.03 -2.71
CA ILE A 70 -14.23 -13.39 -3.84
C ILE A 70 -12.83 -14.00 -4.06
N ILE A 71 -12.03 -14.10 -2.98
CA ILE A 71 -10.68 -14.68 -3.02
C ILE A 71 -10.71 -16.13 -3.52
N GLU A 72 -11.64 -16.93 -3.01
CA GLU A 72 -11.82 -18.34 -3.39
C GLU A 72 -12.31 -18.48 -4.84
N GLN A 73 -13.25 -17.64 -5.28
CA GLN A 73 -13.74 -17.60 -6.66
C GLN A 73 -12.60 -17.39 -7.66
N PHE A 74 -11.64 -16.54 -7.31
CA PHE A 74 -10.46 -16.22 -8.13
C PHE A 74 -9.26 -17.14 -7.91
N GLU A 75 -9.39 -18.16 -7.05
CA GLU A 75 -8.35 -19.15 -6.75
C GLU A 75 -7.00 -18.51 -6.36
N ILE A 76 -7.04 -17.41 -5.61
CA ILE A 76 -5.84 -16.69 -5.18
C ILE A 76 -5.11 -17.50 -4.11
N LYS A 77 -4.00 -18.15 -4.49
CA LYS A 77 -3.18 -18.97 -3.57
C LYS A 77 -2.12 -18.20 -2.81
N THR A 78 -1.77 -17.01 -3.29
CA THR A 78 -0.67 -16.21 -2.75
C THR A 78 -1.06 -14.74 -2.72
N LEU A 79 -0.74 -14.08 -1.62
CA LEU A 79 -0.86 -12.64 -1.46
C LEU A 79 0.52 -12.03 -1.18
N GLN A 80 0.86 -10.99 -1.94
CA GLN A 80 1.94 -10.08 -1.58
C GLN A 80 1.35 -8.97 -0.71
N CYS A 81 1.85 -8.85 0.51
CA CYS A 81 1.33 -7.94 1.53
C CYS A 81 2.31 -6.80 1.75
N PHE A 82 1.76 -5.59 1.83
CA PHE A 82 2.53 -4.37 1.99
C PHE A 82 1.90 -3.50 3.08
N ILE A 83 2.74 -3.00 3.99
CA ILE A 83 2.35 -1.96 4.94
C ILE A 83 3.04 -0.67 4.51
N PHE A 84 2.25 0.37 4.24
CA PHE A 84 2.73 1.72 3.99
C PHE A 84 2.42 2.59 5.20
N GLN A 85 3.39 3.40 5.60
CA GLN A 85 3.15 4.41 6.61
C GLN A 85 2.37 5.58 6.00
N GLY A 86 1.31 6.00 6.68
CA GLY A 86 0.51 7.16 6.35
C GLY A 86 1.12 8.45 6.91
N HIS A 87 0.37 9.19 7.72
CA HIS A 87 0.77 10.52 8.18
C HIS A 87 1.88 10.44 9.24
N SER A 88 2.86 11.35 9.20
CA SER A 88 4.02 11.32 10.11
C SER A 88 3.73 11.69 11.57
N GLN A 89 2.57 12.28 11.84
CA GLN A 89 2.18 12.74 13.18
C GLN A 89 1.19 11.82 13.90
N ARG A 90 0.58 10.86 13.20
CA ARG A 90 -0.34 9.87 13.77
C ARG A 90 -0.03 8.53 13.12
N PRO A 91 0.12 7.42 13.85
CA PRO A 91 0.48 6.14 13.25
C PRO A 91 -0.72 5.57 12.47
N SER A 92 -0.95 6.08 11.27
CA SER A 92 -1.87 5.50 10.30
C SER A 92 -1.08 4.66 9.31
N TYR A 93 -1.67 3.55 8.89
CA TYR A 93 -1.06 2.62 7.96
C TYR A 93 -2.05 2.27 6.87
N LEU A 94 -1.55 2.17 5.64
CA LEU A 94 -2.28 1.53 4.55
C LEU A 94 -1.75 0.11 4.40
N VAL A 95 -2.62 -0.88 4.52
CA VAL A 95 -2.29 -2.28 4.26
C VAL A 95 -2.88 -2.66 2.91
N ASN A 96 -2.01 -3.05 1.98
CA ASN A 96 -2.41 -3.57 0.67
C ASN A 96 -2.01 -5.03 0.57
N MET A 97 -2.95 -5.88 0.17
CA MET A 97 -2.70 -7.28 -0.14
C MET A 97 -3.06 -7.52 -1.59
N VAL A 98 -2.09 -7.98 -2.38
CA VAL A 98 -2.24 -8.14 -3.82
C VAL A 98 -2.15 -9.61 -4.20
N GLY A 99 -3.18 -10.09 -4.88
CA GLY A 99 -3.26 -11.44 -5.45
C GLY A 99 -3.30 -11.37 -6.97
N LYS A 100 -2.68 -12.34 -7.64
CA LYS A 100 -2.80 -12.50 -9.09
C LYS A 100 -3.97 -13.44 -9.41
N ILE A 101 -4.95 -12.93 -10.14
CA ILE A 101 -6.10 -13.65 -10.65
C ILE A 101 -5.64 -14.61 -11.75
N SER A 102 -6.12 -15.85 -11.71
CA SER A 102 -5.86 -16.83 -12.77
C SER A 102 -6.49 -16.41 -14.10
N ASP A 103 -5.80 -16.66 -15.21
CA ASP A 103 -6.18 -16.20 -16.55
C ASP A 103 -7.51 -16.80 -17.07
N ASN A 104 -8.04 -17.83 -16.40
CA ASN A 104 -9.28 -18.53 -16.75
C ASN A 104 -10.54 -18.01 -16.00
N LYS A 105 -10.44 -16.94 -15.22
CA LYS A 105 -11.57 -16.40 -14.43
C LYS A 105 -12.10 -15.09 -15.01
N THR A 106 -13.42 -15.01 -15.16
CA THR A 106 -14.13 -13.82 -15.71
C THR A 106 -14.77 -13.01 -14.58
N LEU A 107 -14.75 -11.69 -14.71
CA LEU A 107 -15.33 -10.72 -13.75
C LEU A 107 -16.83 -10.43 -13.99
N ALA A 108 -17.42 -11.00 -15.03
CA ALA A 108 -18.69 -10.56 -15.65
C ALA A 108 -19.95 -10.54 -14.76
N ASN A 109 -19.90 -11.07 -13.53
CA ASN A 109 -21.07 -11.20 -12.65
C ASN A 109 -21.05 -10.26 -11.44
N ILE A 110 -20.09 -9.34 -11.34
CA ILE A 110 -19.98 -8.42 -10.20
C ILE A 110 -20.52 -7.04 -10.61
N SER A 111 -21.23 -6.35 -9.72
CA SER A 111 -21.69 -4.97 -9.96
C SER A 111 -20.51 -4.02 -9.78
N GLU A 112 -19.99 -3.48 -10.88
CA GLU A 112 -18.68 -2.78 -10.88
C GLU A 112 -18.82 -1.26 -10.86
N GLN A 113 -17.90 -0.59 -10.14
CA GLN A 113 -17.64 0.84 -10.29
C GLN A 113 -16.20 1.06 -10.81
N LYS A 114 -16.06 1.92 -11.82
CA LYS A 114 -14.75 2.28 -12.38
C LYS A 114 -14.13 3.44 -11.58
N LEU A 115 -12.90 3.28 -11.10
CA LEU A 115 -12.13 4.32 -10.41
C LEU A 115 -10.87 4.66 -11.20
N PRO A 116 -10.54 5.94 -11.43
CA PRO A 116 -9.37 6.32 -12.19
C PRO A 116 -8.07 6.05 -11.40
N LEU A 117 -7.04 5.51 -12.06
CA LEU A 117 -5.81 5.08 -11.38
C LEU A 117 -4.94 6.27 -10.93
N ASN A 118 -4.99 7.39 -11.65
CA ASN A 118 -4.20 8.61 -11.43
C ASN A 118 -4.32 9.17 -10.00
N ASP A 119 -5.46 9.03 -9.34
CA ASP A 119 -5.73 9.51 -7.99
C ASP A 119 -5.20 8.57 -6.88
N HIS A 120 -4.60 7.43 -7.25
CA HIS A 120 -4.26 6.34 -6.35
C HIS A 120 -2.77 5.97 -6.35
N THR A 121 -1.94 6.94 -6.01
CA THR A 121 -0.47 6.83 -6.07
C THR A 121 0.16 5.67 -5.29
N ILE A 122 -0.37 5.32 -4.10
CA ILE A 122 0.11 4.17 -3.31
C ILE A 122 -0.31 2.84 -3.94
N LEU A 123 -1.52 2.76 -4.49
CA LEU A 123 -1.97 1.55 -5.19
C LEU A 123 -1.18 1.33 -6.48
N GLN A 124 -0.87 2.39 -7.23
CA GLN A 124 0.04 2.31 -8.38
C GLN A 124 1.43 1.79 -7.98
N ALA A 125 1.99 2.27 -6.86
CA ALA A 125 3.28 1.80 -6.37
C ALA A 125 3.20 0.32 -5.97
N THR A 126 2.14 -0.08 -5.27
CA THR A 126 1.88 -1.47 -4.90
C THR A 126 1.83 -2.38 -6.14
N LEU A 127 1.10 -1.97 -7.18
CA LEU A 127 1.03 -2.68 -8.46
C LEU A 127 2.39 -2.82 -9.15
N LYS A 128 3.18 -1.73 -9.19
CA LYS A 128 4.55 -1.76 -9.73
C LYS A 128 5.45 -2.74 -8.97
N LEU A 129 5.35 -2.76 -7.63
CA LEU A 129 6.08 -3.72 -6.78
C LEU A 129 5.68 -5.17 -7.07
N CYS A 130 4.44 -5.41 -7.50
CA CYS A 130 3.93 -6.72 -7.91
C CYS A 130 4.24 -7.07 -9.39
N GLY A 131 5.07 -6.27 -10.07
CA GLY A 131 5.46 -6.50 -11.47
C GLY A 131 4.44 -6.04 -12.52
N ALA A 132 3.37 -5.33 -12.13
CA ALA A 132 2.45 -4.74 -13.08
C ALA A 132 3.04 -3.45 -13.69
N ASN A 133 2.56 -3.08 -14.90
CA ASN A 133 2.92 -1.81 -15.56
C ASN A 133 1.69 -0.90 -15.70
N PRO A 134 1.27 -0.23 -14.61
CA PRO A 134 0.13 0.69 -14.62
C PRO A 134 0.41 1.95 -15.43
N LYS A 135 -0.53 2.30 -16.31
CA LYS A 135 -0.55 3.57 -17.06
C LYS A 135 -1.44 4.60 -16.38
N GLU A 136 -1.24 5.89 -16.67
CA GLU A 136 -2.00 6.97 -16.01
C GLU A 136 -3.49 6.98 -16.37
N ASP A 137 -3.85 6.48 -17.56
CA ASP A 137 -5.20 6.37 -18.09
C ASP A 137 -5.91 5.05 -17.70
N ASP A 138 -5.19 4.15 -17.04
CA ASP A 138 -5.79 2.93 -16.52
C ASP A 138 -6.80 3.23 -15.38
N SER A 139 -7.62 2.24 -15.06
CA SER A 139 -8.60 2.31 -13.98
C SER A 139 -8.64 1.04 -13.16
N PHE A 140 -9.09 1.17 -11.91
CA PHE A 140 -9.55 0.04 -11.12
C PHE A 140 -11.03 -0.25 -11.37
N PHE A 141 -11.39 -1.51 -11.19
CA PHE A 141 -12.77 -1.93 -10.95
C PHE A 141 -12.93 -2.14 -9.44
N GLU A 142 -13.79 -1.37 -8.80
CA GLU A 142 -14.14 -1.56 -7.40
C GLU A 142 -15.30 -2.57 -7.33
N LEU A 143 -15.05 -3.70 -6.66
CA LEU A 143 -16.04 -4.77 -6.50
C LEU A 143 -16.97 -4.53 -5.31
N ASN A 144 -16.48 -3.88 -4.25
CA ASN A 144 -17.27 -3.57 -3.08
C ASN A 144 -16.68 -2.39 -2.30
N VAL A 145 -17.54 -1.43 -1.94
CA VAL A 145 -17.23 -0.30 -1.04
C VAL A 145 -17.61 -0.70 0.37
N LEU A 146 -16.79 -1.52 0.99
CA LEU A 146 -16.88 -1.76 2.42
C LEU A 146 -16.13 -0.63 3.11
N TRP A 147 -16.75 0.08 4.07
CA TRP A 147 -16.16 1.29 4.71
C TRP A 147 -14.74 1.11 5.25
N ILE A 148 -14.32 -0.14 5.49
CA ILE A 148 -13.01 -0.50 6.03
C ILE A 148 -12.09 -1.14 4.98
N HIS A 149 -12.65 -1.77 3.93
CA HIS A 149 -11.90 -2.52 2.92
C HIS A 149 -12.35 -2.12 1.51
N LYS A 150 -11.39 -1.68 0.69
CA LYS A 150 -11.61 -1.55 -0.75
C LYS A 150 -11.08 -2.78 -1.45
N ILE A 151 -11.96 -3.48 -2.17
CA ILE A 151 -11.54 -4.53 -3.09
C ILE A 151 -11.53 -3.95 -4.49
N LEU A 152 -10.32 -3.85 -5.03
CA LEU A 152 -10.05 -3.27 -6.33
C LEU A 152 -9.47 -4.33 -7.24
N ILE A 153 -9.85 -4.30 -8.51
CA ILE A 153 -9.27 -5.14 -9.54
C ILE A 153 -8.59 -4.25 -10.57
N TYR A 154 -7.36 -4.62 -10.90
CA TYR A 154 -6.59 -4.04 -11.98
C TYR A 154 -6.11 -5.16 -12.90
N LYS A 155 -6.67 -5.26 -14.12
CA LYS A 155 -6.37 -6.35 -15.06
C LYS A 155 -6.55 -7.72 -14.36
N ASN A 156 -5.48 -8.50 -14.22
CA ASN A 156 -5.45 -9.78 -13.52
C ASN A 156 -4.91 -9.68 -12.09
N TYR A 157 -5.02 -8.53 -11.43
CA TYR A 157 -4.65 -8.34 -10.04
C TYR A 157 -5.87 -7.98 -9.21
N ILE A 158 -6.04 -8.66 -8.08
CA ILE A 158 -6.97 -8.25 -7.03
C ILE A 158 -6.19 -7.58 -5.90
N ILE A 159 -6.69 -6.46 -5.42
CA ILE A 159 -6.06 -5.64 -4.39
C ILE A 159 -7.08 -5.47 -3.27
N ILE A 160 -6.71 -5.91 -2.08
CA ILE A 160 -7.47 -5.67 -0.86
C ILE A 160 -6.72 -4.56 -0.12
N SER A 161 -7.30 -3.37 -0.11
CA SER A 161 -6.72 -2.15 0.46
C SER A 161 -7.50 -1.73 1.69
N MET A 162 -6.81 -1.46 2.80
CA MET A 162 -7.41 -0.96 4.03
C MET A 162 -6.57 0.16 4.65
N SER A 163 -7.25 1.16 5.21
CA SER A 163 -6.63 2.24 5.98
C SER A 163 -6.91 2.02 7.45
N VAL A 164 -5.86 1.92 8.27
CA VAL A 164 -5.98 1.54 9.68
C VAL A 164 -5.16 2.49 10.55
N SER A 165 -5.78 3.00 11.60
CA SER A 165 -5.10 3.74 12.66
C SER A 165 -4.53 2.78 13.70
N ASN A 166 -3.30 3.00 14.12
CA ASN A 166 -2.63 2.28 15.20
C ASN A 166 -2.16 3.30 16.25
N PRO A 167 -2.40 3.09 17.55
CA PRO A 167 -1.90 4.02 18.58
C PRO A 167 -0.38 4.06 18.70
N THR A 168 0.34 3.05 18.19
CA THR A 168 1.80 2.96 18.29
C THR A 168 2.47 2.87 16.92
N TYR A 169 3.69 3.40 16.84
CA TYR A 169 4.56 3.18 15.68
C TYR A 169 5.07 1.74 15.64
N LEU A 170 5.21 1.20 14.43
CA LEU A 170 5.74 -0.15 14.18
C LEU A 170 7.25 -0.02 13.92
N ASN A 171 8.06 -0.22 14.96
CA ASN A 171 9.49 0.04 14.90
C ASN A 171 10.29 -1.22 14.54
N SER A 172 9.85 -2.39 15.01
CA SER A 172 10.52 -3.67 14.74
C SER A 172 9.79 -4.49 13.67
N ASP A 173 10.50 -5.39 13.00
CA ASP A 173 9.89 -6.30 12.02
C ASP A 173 8.90 -7.26 12.68
N ALA A 174 9.14 -7.65 13.93
CA ALA A 174 8.20 -8.43 14.72
C ALA A 174 6.88 -7.68 14.97
N GLU A 175 6.93 -6.39 15.29
CA GLU A 175 5.72 -5.55 15.44
C GLU A 175 4.98 -5.41 14.11
N LYS A 176 5.70 -5.24 13.00
CA LYS A 176 5.11 -5.12 11.65
C LYS A 176 4.43 -6.43 11.24
N GLN A 177 5.08 -7.56 11.47
CA GLN A 177 4.50 -8.87 11.22
C GLN A 177 3.27 -9.12 12.11
N ALA A 178 3.37 -8.90 13.43
CA ALA A 178 2.25 -9.06 14.35
C ALA A 178 1.09 -8.10 14.02
N PHE A 179 1.38 -6.91 13.49
CA PHE A 179 0.38 -6.00 12.98
C PHE A 179 -0.32 -6.57 11.75
N LEU A 180 0.43 -7.08 10.76
CA LEU A 180 -0.14 -7.72 9.57
C LEU A 180 -0.99 -8.95 9.91
N GLU A 181 -0.55 -9.76 10.88
CA GLU A 181 -1.22 -10.97 11.33
C GLU A 181 -2.61 -10.73 11.94
N LYS A 182 -2.96 -9.47 12.25
CA LYS A 182 -4.32 -9.07 12.64
C LYS A 182 -5.33 -9.15 11.48
N PHE A 183 -4.84 -9.14 10.24
CA PHE A 183 -5.63 -9.04 9.02
C PHE A 183 -5.55 -10.29 8.16
N ILE A 184 -4.40 -10.94 8.15
CA ILE A 184 -4.13 -12.10 7.32
C ILE A 184 -3.14 -13.02 8.01
N ARG A 185 -3.39 -14.32 7.98
CA ARG A 185 -2.47 -15.33 8.50
C ARG A 185 -2.35 -16.51 7.54
N ASN A 186 -1.30 -17.30 7.69
CA ASN A 186 -1.26 -18.62 7.08
C ASN A 186 -2.36 -19.50 7.69
N LYS A 187 -3.10 -20.21 6.84
CA LYS A 187 -4.00 -21.29 7.24
C LYS A 187 -3.10 -22.39 7.79
N LYS A 188 -3.05 -22.54 9.12
CA LYS A 188 -2.33 -23.66 9.73
C LYS A 188 -2.96 -24.95 9.21
N ARG A 189 -2.15 -25.83 8.63
CA ARG A 189 -2.53 -27.21 8.31
C ARG A 189 -2.83 -27.97 9.60
#